data_AF-A0A1F9X789-F1
#
_entry.id   AF-A0A1F9X789-F1
#
_cell.length_a   1.000
_cell.length_b   1.000
_cell.length_c   1.000
_cell.angle_alpha   90.00
_cell.angle_beta   90.00
_cell.angle_gamma   90.00
#
_symmetry.space_group_name_H-M   'P 1'
#
loop_
_entity.id
_entity.type
_entity.pdbx_description
1 polymer ?
#
loop_
_entity_poly.entity_id
_entity_poly.type
_entity_poly.pdbx_seq_one_letter_code
_entity_poly.pdbx_strand_id
1 'polypeptide(L)' 'MNRLPIFRIKDKLFFVDLRLRQLRNVHNPHEYLDFKDVYALLDYLHENKAKQEVSGERFKH' A
#
# COMPACT_ATOMS: atom_id res chain seq x y z
N MET A 1 26.01 -2.62 4.55
CA MET A 1 25.06 -1.52 4.26
C MET A 1 23.66 -2.10 4.22
N ASN A 2 22.82 -1.84 5.22
CA ASN A 2 21.40 -2.21 5.18
C ASN A 2 20.72 -1.35 4.11
N ARG A 3 20.30 -1.95 3.00
CA ARG A 3 19.46 -1.27 2.01
C ARG A 3 18.06 -1.19 2.59
N LEU A 4 17.51 0.02 2.68
CA LEU A 4 16.10 0.19 3.03
C LEU A 4 15.24 -0.50 1.97
N PRO A 5 14.15 -1.17 2.35
CA PRO A 5 13.25 -1.79 1.38
C PRO A 5 12.67 -0.71 0.46
N ILE A 6 12.71 -0.98 -0.85
CA ILE A 6 12.12 -0.14 -1.89
C ILE A 6 10.89 -0.87 -2.42
N PHE A 7 9.77 -0.16 -2.47
CA PHE A 7 8.49 -0.65 -2.97
C PHE A 7 8.20 -0.02 -4.33
N ARG A 8 7.66 -0.82 -5.25
CA ARG A 8 7.10 -0.31 -6.49
C ARG A 8 5.58 -0.19 -6.33
N ILE A 9 5.05 1.02 -6.42
CA ILE A 9 3.62 1.29 -6.39
C ILE A 9 3.27 1.95 -7.72
N LYS A 10 2.48 1.25 -8.54
CA LYS A 10 2.30 1.56 -9.97
C LYS A 10 3.66 1.60 -10.69
N ASP A 11 4.03 2.73 -11.28
CA ASP A 11 5.30 2.96 -11.98
C ASP A 11 6.30 3.82 -11.20
N LYS A 12 6.09 3.94 -9.88
CA LYS A 12 6.91 4.76 -9.01
C LYS A 12 7.59 3.90 -7.95
N LEU A 13 8.83 4.26 -7.64
CA LEU A 13 9.63 3.61 -6.60
C LEU A 13 9.58 4.45 -5.34
N PHE A 14 9.31 3.81 -4.22
CA PHE A 14 9.24 4.44 -2.90
C PHE A 14 10.18 3.73 -1.94
N PHE A 15 10.91 4.47 -1.11
CA PHE A 15 11.63 3.90 0.02
C PHE A 15 10.94 4.25 1.33
N VAL A 16 11.19 3.43 2.35
CA VAL A 16 10.66 3.65 3.70
C VAL A 16 11.52 4.65 4.45
N ASP A 17 10.97 5.82 4.81
CA ASP A 17 11.56 6.69 5.81
C ASP A 17 10.86 6.47 7.16
N LEU A 18 11.47 5.64 8.01
CA LEU A 18 10.94 5.33 9.34
C LEU A 18 10.93 6.54 10.29
N ARG A 19 11.81 7.53 10.09
CA ARG A 19 11.88 8.72 10.95
C ARG A 19 10.66 9.61 10.74
N LEU A 20 10.22 9.69 9.48
CA LEU A 20 9.05 10.49 9.08
C LEU A 20 7.76 9.65 9.05
N ARG A 21 7.86 8.33 9.18
CA ARG A 21 6.73 7.38 9.04
C ARG A 21 6.04 7.53 7.68
N GLN A 22 6.87 7.61 6.63
CA GLN A 22 6.46 7.88 5.26
C GLN A 22 7.07 6.89 4.26
N LEU A 23 6.35 6.64 3.17
CA LEU A 23 6.92 6.11 1.93
C LEU A 23 7.26 7.29 1.02
N ARG A 24 8.54 7.50 0.70
CA ARG A 24 8.98 8.65 -0.12
C ARG A 24 9.40 8.19 -1.49
N ASN A 25 8.93 8.89 -2.52
CA ASN A 25 9.31 8.57 -3.90
C ASN A 25 10.82 8.82 -4.08
N VAL A 26 11.51 7.83 -4.65
CA VAL A 26 12.95 7.84 -4.90
C VAL A 26 13.36 8.97 -5.84
N HIS A 27 12.51 9.30 -6.82
CA HIS A 27 12.77 10.30 -7.85
C HIS A 27 12.18 11.68 -7.53
N ASN A 28 11.12 11.75 -6.71
CA ASN A 28 10.48 13.01 -6.33
C ASN A 28 10.20 13.09 -4.82
N PRO A 29 11.07 13.71 -4.01
CA PRO A 29 10.91 13.76 -2.55
C PRO A 29 9.65 14.49 -2.04
N HIS A 30 9.02 15.32 -2.87
CA HIS A 30 7.76 16.01 -2.54
C HIS A 30 6.53 15.09 -2.71
N GLU A 31 6.70 13.95 -3.38
CA GLU A 31 5.68 12.92 -3.47
C GLU A 31 5.95 11.84 -2.41
N TYR A 32 5.10 11.80 -1.39
CA TYR A 32 5.17 10.82 -0.31
C TYR A 32 3.78 10.34 0.10
N LEU A 33 3.73 9.17 0.73
CA LEU A 33 2.54 8.64 1.37
C LEU A 33 2.82 8.53 2.87
N ASP A 34 1.99 9.17 3.69
CA ASP A 34 2.04 8.97 5.13
C ASP A 34 1.53 7.57 5.47
N PHE A 35 2.13 6.92 6.49
CA PHE A 35 1.71 5.57 6.86
C PHE A 35 0.24 5.51 7.26
N LYS A 36 -0.34 6.60 7.78
CA LYS A 36 -1.78 6.68 8.09
C LYS A 36 -2.63 6.42 6.84
N ASP A 37 -2.25 7.03 5.73
CA ASP A 37 -2.94 6.85 4.45
C ASP A 37 -2.71 5.45 3.88
N VAL A 38 -1.50 4.89 4.09
CA VAL A 38 -1.17 3.51 3.70
C VAL A 38 -2.03 2.51 4.48
N TYR A 39 -2.16 2.66 5.80
CA TYR A 39 -3.01 1.78 6.61
C TYR A 39 -4.48 1.91 6.23
N ALA A 40 -4.99 3.14 6.06
CA ALA A 40 -6.38 3.35 5.63
C ALA A 40 -6.66 2.70 4.26
N LEU A 41 -5.70 2.76 3.33
CA LEU A 41 -5.81 2.09 2.03
C LEU A 41 -5.81 0.55 2.18
N LEU A 42 -4.94 0.01 3.04
CA LEU A 42 -4.90 -1.44 3.29
C LEU A 42 -6.18 -1.95 3.95
N ASP A 43 -6.69 -1.22 4.93
CA ASP A 43 -7.96 -1.52 5.60
C ASP A 43 -9.11 -1.50 4.59
N TYR A 44 -9.19 -0.46 3.75
CA TYR A 44 -10.17 -0.39 2.66
C TYR A 44 -10.05 -1.58 1.71
N LEU A 45 -8.84 -1.94 1.27
CA LEU A 45 -8.62 -3.06 0.36
C LEU A 45 -8.98 -4.41 1.01
N HIS A 46 -8.70 -4.58 2.30
CA HIS A 46 -9.08 -5.78 3.05
C HIS A 46 -10.59 -5.92 3.17
N GLU A 47 -11.30 -4.85 3.53
CA GLU A 47 -12.76 -4.85 3.60
C GLU A 47 -13.41 -5.14 2.25
N ASN A 48 -12.86 -4.58 1.16
CA ASN A 48 -13.42 -4.77 -0.18
C ASN A 48 -13.09 -6.14 -0.77
N LYS A 49 -11.92 -6.73 -0.47
CA LYS A 49 -11.63 -8.13 -0.81
C LYS A 49 -12.54 -9.09 -0.06
N ALA A 50 -12.75 -8.87 1.24
CA ALA A 50 -13.68 -9.67 2.03
C ALA A 50 -15.11 -9.61 1.47
N LYS A 51 -15.56 -8.45 0.98
CA LYS A 51 -16.87 -8.29 0.34
C LYS A 51 -16.99 -9.01 -1.01
N GLN A 52 -15.90 -9.09 -1.79
CA GLN A 52 -15.88 -9.81 -3.08
C GLN A 52 -15.85 -11.34 -2.90
N GLU A 53 -15.20 -11.84 -1.85
CA GLU A 53 -15.21 -13.28 -1.53
C GLU A 53 -16.57 -13.74 -1.02
N VAL A 54 -17.27 -12.92 -0.22
CA VAL A 54 -18.62 -13.25 0.30
C VAL A 54 -19.70 -13.23 -0.80
N SER A 55 -19.53 -12.44 -1.87
CA SER A 55 -20.47 -12.45 -3.01
C SER A 55 -20.18 -13.53 -4.07
N GLY A 56 -19.04 -14.21 -3.98
CA GLY A 56 -18.60 -15.25 -4.93
C GLY A 56 -19.12 -16.67 -4.65
N GLU A 57 -19.68 -16.93 -3.47
CA GLU A 57 -20.21 -18.26 -3.09
C GLU A 57 -21.75 -18.28 -3.08
N ARG A 58 -22.38 -18.30 -4.26
CA ARG A 58 -23.75 -18.83 -4.37
C ARG A 58 -24.24 -19.25 -5.75
N PHE A 59 -23.43 -19.90 -6.58
CA PHE A 59 -23.98 -20.74 -7.66
C PHE A 59 -23.12 -21.98 -7.87
N LYS A 60 -23.46 -23.07 -7.17
CA LYS A 60 -23.23 -24.42 -7.68
C LYS A 60 -24.61 -25.05 -7.86
N HIS A 61 -24.87 -25.41 -9.11
CA HIS A 61 -26.02 -26.18 -9.60
C HIS A 61 -26.13 -27.53 -8.89
#